data_AF-A0A221P7B4-F1
#
_entry.id   AF-A0A221P7B4-F1
#
_cell.length_a   1.000
_cell.length_b   1.000
_cell.length_c   1.000
_cell.angle_alpha   90.00
_cell.angle_beta   90.00
_cell.angle_gamma   90.00
#
_symmetry.space_group_name_H-M   'P 1'
#
loop_
_entity.id
_entity.type
_entity.pdbx_description
1 polymer ?
#
loop_
_entity_poly.entity_id
_entity_poly.type
_entity_poly.pdbx_seq_one_letter_code
_entity_poly.pdbx_strand_id
1 'polypeptide(L)'
;MHSRPRLVSAAAVLGVAAGLTAATPAQAASVPTPDHVVVVIEENHSYGDVIGDTTDAPYLNSLATQGADFTDSHAITHPSQPNYYDLFSGGNQGITSDSCVTPGFSSAANLGSELLEAGKSFASYNESLPSQGWTGCTSGAYARKHNPWFGFSNVPTSTAHTFGQFPTDYATLPDVSFVIPNLDDDMHDGTVKQGDTWLKNNLGAYATWAKSHNSLLAVTWDEDDGSTSNQIPTIFYGAGVKAGDYSETINHYNVLRTLEDAYGLAATGNASSATPITDIWSTQTGNTVTVTDPGNQSTTAGSAARLQIKATDSAGAALTYSATGLPAGLTTDSSTGLISGTPTTAGTSDVTVTAKDSTGASGSVSFTWTVTSPPGGGCTAQQLLGNPGFETGSAAPWTATSGVISNASSQTPHSGSWYAWLDGYGSTHTDTLAQTVTIPAGCTAGYSFWLHVDTSETTTSRAYDTLTAQVLDGSGKVLGTLATYSNLDAANGYTQRTFDLTPYAGQTVTLEFTGSEDSSLQTSFVIDDTALDLS
;
A
#
# COMPACT_ATOMS: atom_id res chain seq x y z
N MET A 1 71.06 -36.86 27.94
CA MET A 1 71.53 -35.52 27.49
C MET A 1 70.68 -35.14 26.29
N HIS A 2 69.57 -34.43 26.54
CA HIS A 2 69.41 -33.00 26.23
C HIS A 2 69.43 -32.69 24.72
N SER A 3 68.28 -32.55 24.07
CA SER A 3 67.76 -31.21 23.73
C SER A 3 66.35 -31.28 23.10
N ARG A 4 65.47 -30.38 23.57
CA ARG A 4 64.08 -30.17 23.11
C ARG A 4 64.05 -29.39 21.80
N PRO A 5 63.09 -29.61 20.87
CA PRO A 5 62.76 -28.59 19.88
C PRO A 5 61.82 -27.55 20.48
N ARG A 6 62.15 -26.29 20.22
CA ARG A 6 61.40 -25.09 20.61
C ARG A 6 60.04 -25.04 19.90
N LEU A 7 58.98 -24.76 20.68
CA LEU A 7 57.74 -24.22 20.14
C LEU A 7 58.02 -22.84 19.53
N VAL A 8 57.70 -22.68 18.25
CA VAL A 8 57.57 -21.37 17.61
C VAL A 8 56.07 -21.06 17.57
N SER A 9 55.67 -20.06 18.34
CA SER A 9 54.31 -19.51 18.34
C SER A 9 54.01 -18.87 16.99
N ALA A 10 53.00 -19.37 16.29
CA ALA A 10 52.41 -18.68 15.15
C ALA A 10 51.56 -17.51 15.66
N ALA A 11 52.03 -16.28 15.44
CA ALA A 11 51.22 -15.10 15.62
C ALA A 11 50.23 -15.01 14.45
N ALA A 12 48.94 -15.19 14.73
CA ALA A 12 47.87 -14.92 13.79
C ALA A 12 47.77 -13.40 13.59
N VAL A 13 48.20 -12.92 12.43
CA VAL A 13 47.87 -11.57 11.96
C VAL A 13 46.43 -11.61 11.47
N LEU A 14 45.49 -11.06 12.26
CA LEU A 14 44.18 -10.69 11.76
C LEU A 14 44.38 -9.56 10.73
N GLY A 15 44.38 -9.92 9.45
CA GLY A 15 44.21 -8.96 8.38
C GLY A 15 42.78 -8.42 8.44
N VAL A 16 42.63 -7.16 8.83
CA VAL A 16 41.39 -6.41 8.64
C VAL A 16 41.24 -6.24 7.13
N ALA A 17 40.41 -7.08 6.51
CA ALA A 17 39.90 -6.82 5.19
C ALA A 17 38.97 -5.59 5.30
N ALA A 18 39.53 -4.41 5.06
CA ALA A 18 38.73 -3.23 4.76
C ALA A 18 38.00 -3.53 3.45
N GLY A 19 36.74 -3.98 3.57
CA GLY A 19 35.82 -4.03 2.46
C GLY A 19 35.61 -2.60 1.98
N LEU A 20 36.38 -2.20 0.98
CA LEU A 20 36.03 -1.08 0.11
C LEU A 20 34.77 -1.52 -0.65
N THR A 21 33.61 -1.33 -0.03
CA THR A 21 32.38 -1.15 -0.79
C THR A 21 32.67 0.01 -1.72
N ALA A 22 32.76 -0.26 -3.02
CA ALA A 22 32.69 0.79 -4.01
C ALA A 22 31.37 1.53 -3.74
N ALA A 23 31.47 2.69 -3.12
CA ALA A 23 30.37 3.62 -3.07
C ALA A 23 30.10 3.96 -4.54
N THR A 24 28.99 3.46 -5.09
CA THR A 24 28.38 4.09 -6.25
C THR A 24 28.30 5.57 -5.91
N PRO A 25 28.94 6.48 -6.69
CA PRO A 25 28.64 7.88 -6.48
C PRO A 25 27.14 8.01 -6.71
N ALA A 26 26.43 8.44 -5.67
CA ALA A 26 25.10 9.00 -5.85
C ALA A 26 25.30 10.26 -6.69
N GLN A 27 25.34 10.09 -8.01
CA GLN A 27 25.25 11.20 -8.93
C GLN A 27 23.83 11.71 -8.73
N ALA A 28 23.70 12.88 -8.12
CA ALA A 28 22.47 13.64 -8.21
C ALA A 28 22.23 13.84 -9.71
N ALA A 29 21.40 12.99 -10.32
CA ALA A 29 21.20 13.00 -11.75
C ALA A 29 20.56 14.33 -12.12
N SER A 30 21.36 15.19 -12.74
CA SER A 30 20.92 16.48 -13.28
C SER A 30 19.98 16.30 -14.48
N VAL A 31 19.93 15.09 -15.05
CA VAL A 31 18.98 14.66 -16.08
C VAL A 31 17.93 13.77 -15.40
N PRO A 32 16.62 14.10 -15.48
CA PRO A 32 15.56 13.22 -14.98
C PRO A 32 15.51 11.92 -15.81
N THR A 33 14.99 10.85 -15.22
CA THR A 33 14.71 9.58 -15.92
C THR A 33 13.25 9.57 -16.39
N PRO A 34 12.94 9.77 -17.68
CA PRO A 34 11.58 9.63 -18.17
C PRO A 34 11.14 8.15 -18.16
N ASP A 35 9.87 7.90 -17.91
CA ASP A 35 9.25 6.58 -18.06
C ASP A 35 9.27 6.15 -19.54
N HIS A 36 9.05 7.12 -20.45
CA HIS A 36 9.09 6.91 -21.90
C HIS A 36 9.75 8.09 -22.62
N VAL A 37 10.67 7.81 -23.54
CA VAL A 37 11.22 8.77 -24.50
C VAL A 37 10.84 8.33 -25.91
N VAL A 38 10.31 9.26 -26.71
CA VAL A 38 10.17 9.09 -28.17
C VAL A 38 11.17 10.03 -28.84
N VAL A 39 12.09 9.46 -29.60
CA VAL A 39 13.03 10.19 -30.45
C VAL A 39 12.53 10.11 -31.90
N VAL A 40 12.33 11.25 -32.53
CA VAL A 40 12.07 11.40 -33.96
C VAL A 40 13.27 12.00 -34.63
N ILE A 41 13.61 11.48 -35.80
CA ILE A 41 14.66 12.01 -36.66
C ILE A 41 14.06 12.27 -38.04
N GLU A 42 13.95 13.56 -38.38
CA GLU A 42 13.64 14.05 -39.74
C GLU A 42 14.94 14.21 -40.54
N GLU A 43 14.87 14.51 -41.84
CA GLU A 43 16.06 14.64 -42.70
C GLU A 43 16.29 16.04 -43.31
N ASN A 44 17.58 16.37 -43.50
CA ASN A 44 18.14 17.38 -44.42
C ASN A 44 17.49 18.78 -44.41
N HIS A 45 17.45 19.42 -43.23
CA HIS A 45 17.02 20.82 -43.11
C HIS A 45 17.87 21.61 -42.14
N SER A 46 18.22 22.84 -42.53
CA SER A 46 18.87 23.76 -41.61
C SER A 46 17.89 24.23 -40.53
N TYR A 47 18.41 24.61 -39.36
CA TYR A 47 17.60 25.16 -38.26
C TYR A 47 16.63 26.27 -38.75
N GLY A 48 17.11 27.16 -39.61
CA GLY A 48 16.33 28.30 -40.12
C GLY A 48 15.28 27.96 -41.18
N ASP A 49 15.34 26.77 -41.79
CA ASP A 49 14.30 26.30 -42.72
C ASP A 49 13.04 25.84 -41.99
N VAL A 50 13.18 25.48 -40.71
CA VAL A 50 12.10 24.93 -39.88
C VAL A 50 11.69 25.92 -38.79
N ILE A 51 12.64 26.33 -37.94
CA ILE A 51 12.35 27.21 -36.81
C ILE A 51 12.23 28.66 -37.29
N GLY A 52 11.09 29.27 -36.99
CA GLY A 52 10.66 30.56 -37.54
C GLY A 52 9.66 30.42 -38.70
N ASP A 53 9.62 29.28 -39.40
CA ASP A 53 8.64 29.04 -40.46
C ASP A 53 7.29 28.55 -39.90
N THR A 54 6.48 29.50 -39.45
CA THR A 54 5.10 29.21 -38.98
C THR A 54 4.09 28.92 -40.10
N THR A 55 4.49 29.02 -41.38
CA THR A 55 3.61 28.75 -42.52
C THR A 55 3.63 27.28 -42.88
N ASP A 56 4.83 26.72 -43.01
CA ASP A 56 5.03 25.33 -43.40
C ASP A 56 5.41 24.43 -42.22
N ALA A 57 5.96 24.94 -41.11
CA ALA A 57 6.24 24.15 -39.89
C ALA A 57 5.48 24.63 -38.63
N PRO A 58 4.14 24.87 -38.67
CA PRO A 58 3.40 25.42 -37.53
C PRO A 58 3.40 24.51 -36.29
N TYR A 59 3.41 23.18 -36.44
CA TYR A 59 3.41 22.28 -35.29
C TYR A 59 4.79 22.24 -34.61
N LEU A 60 5.87 22.09 -35.37
CA LEU A 60 7.23 22.12 -34.86
C LEU A 60 7.55 23.45 -34.16
N ASN A 61 7.17 24.58 -34.74
CA ASN A 61 7.32 25.88 -34.09
C ASN A 61 6.50 25.99 -32.80
N SER A 62 5.35 25.32 -32.72
CA SER A 62 4.57 25.24 -31.49
C SER A 62 5.25 24.39 -30.41
N LEU A 63 5.98 23.33 -30.79
CA LEU A 63 6.79 22.53 -29.87
C LEU A 63 8.00 23.33 -29.39
N ALA A 64 8.73 23.98 -30.28
CA ALA A 64 9.88 24.84 -29.96
C ALA A 64 9.49 25.94 -28.96
N THR A 65 8.38 26.64 -29.20
CA THR A 65 7.89 27.72 -28.30
C THR A 65 7.52 27.22 -26.90
N GLN A 66 7.08 25.96 -26.76
CA GLN A 66 6.54 25.40 -25.52
C GLN A 66 7.46 24.35 -24.86
N GLY A 67 8.59 24.07 -25.49
CA GLY A 67 9.64 23.13 -25.10
C GLY A 67 11.00 23.81 -25.10
N ALA A 68 12.05 23.01 -24.98
CA ALA A 68 13.41 23.49 -25.12
C ALA A 68 13.82 23.44 -26.59
N ASP A 69 14.07 24.60 -27.18
CA ASP A 69 14.58 24.75 -28.54
C ASP A 69 16.09 25.00 -28.49
N PHE A 70 16.88 24.14 -29.12
CA PHE A 70 18.34 24.24 -29.12
C PHE A 70 18.81 24.97 -30.37
N THR A 71 19.12 26.25 -30.19
CA THR A 71 19.45 27.20 -31.26
C THR A 71 20.85 27.03 -31.84
N ASP A 72 21.72 26.22 -31.19
CA ASP A 72 23.09 25.93 -31.64
C ASP A 72 23.34 24.40 -31.68
N SER A 73 22.36 23.64 -32.21
CA SER A 73 22.47 22.19 -32.41
C SER A 73 23.06 21.84 -33.79
N HIS A 74 23.97 20.88 -33.82
CA HIS A 74 24.69 20.49 -35.04
C HIS A 74 24.69 18.98 -35.28
N ALA A 75 24.49 18.58 -36.53
CA ALA A 75 24.79 17.23 -36.98
C ALA A 75 26.30 17.00 -37.14
N ILE A 76 26.72 15.74 -37.20
CA ILE A 76 28.14 15.36 -37.14
C ILE A 76 28.80 15.45 -38.51
N THR A 77 28.11 14.99 -39.55
CA THR A 77 28.72 14.83 -40.87
C THR A 77 27.69 14.87 -41.99
N HIS A 78 28.18 14.64 -43.21
CA HIS A 78 27.42 14.39 -44.42
C HIS A 78 27.96 13.11 -45.08
N PRO A 79 27.13 12.20 -45.63
CA PRO A 79 25.67 12.26 -45.77
C PRO A 79 24.90 11.69 -44.55
N SER A 80 23.56 11.62 -44.69
CA SER A 80 22.55 11.21 -43.71
C SER A 80 22.89 10.00 -42.85
N GLN A 81 23.11 8.84 -43.48
CA GLN A 81 23.18 7.56 -42.77
C GLN A 81 24.21 7.51 -41.62
N PRO A 82 25.46 8.00 -41.78
CA PRO A 82 26.40 8.18 -40.67
C PRO A 82 25.81 8.84 -39.41
N ASN A 83 25.01 9.91 -39.55
CA ASN A 83 24.48 10.67 -38.41
C ASN A 83 23.52 9.85 -37.55
N TYR A 84 22.69 8.99 -38.16
CA TYR A 84 21.85 8.04 -37.41
C TYR A 84 22.67 7.11 -36.53
N TYR A 85 23.82 6.63 -37.02
CA TYR A 85 24.72 5.79 -36.23
C TYR A 85 25.47 6.58 -35.16
N ASP A 86 25.86 7.82 -35.46
CA ASP A 86 26.48 8.73 -34.50
C ASP A 86 25.56 8.99 -33.31
N LEU A 87 24.29 9.30 -33.54
CA LEU A 87 23.27 9.47 -32.50
C LEU A 87 22.97 8.18 -31.74
N PHE A 88 22.97 7.02 -32.39
CA PHE A 88 22.57 5.76 -31.75
C PHE A 88 23.70 5.04 -30.99
N SER A 89 24.95 5.25 -31.39
CA SER A 89 26.10 4.47 -30.91
C SER A 89 27.35 5.27 -30.58
N GLY A 90 27.27 6.61 -30.63
CA GLY A 90 28.41 7.48 -30.37
C GLY A 90 29.49 7.39 -31.46
N GLY A 91 29.15 6.91 -32.65
CA GLY A 91 30.08 6.84 -33.78
C GLY A 91 29.44 6.24 -35.02
N ASN A 92 29.85 6.69 -36.20
CA ASN A 92 29.33 6.24 -37.50
C ASN A 92 29.65 4.76 -37.86
N GLN A 93 30.37 4.02 -37.01
CA GLN A 93 30.75 2.62 -37.23
C GLN A 93 31.52 2.36 -38.54
N GLY A 94 32.23 3.37 -39.06
CA GLY A 94 32.94 3.30 -40.33
C GLY A 94 32.06 3.47 -41.57
N ILE A 95 30.78 3.84 -41.39
CA ILE A 95 29.88 4.21 -42.48
C ILE A 95 30.21 5.64 -42.92
N THR A 96 30.39 5.83 -44.22
CA THR A 96 30.73 7.14 -44.83
C THR A 96 29.87 7.47 -46.04
N SER A 97 28.74 6.77 -46.22
CA SER A 97 27.82 6.96 -47.35
C SER A 97 26.45 6.39 -46.99
N ASP A 98 25.42 6.75 -47.75
CA ASP A 98 24.05 6.20 -47.69
C ASP A 98 23.89 4.81 -48.33
N SER A 99 25.01 4.11 -48.53
CA SER A 99 24.99 2.76 -49.07
C SER A 99 24.40 1.80 -48.04
N CYS A 100 23.45 0.99 -48.51
CA CYS A 100 22.83 -0.02 -47.67
C CYS A 100 23.86 -0.96 -47.02
N VAL A 101 23.82 -1.08 -45.70
CA VAL A 101 24.78 -1.87 -44.91
C VAL A 101 24.31 -3.30 -44.67
N THR A 102 25.24 -4.21 -44.41
CA THR A 102 24.90 -5.60 -44.04
C THR A 102 24.26 -5.58 -42.64
N PRO A 103 23.04 -6.12 -42.44
CA PRO A 103 22.47 -6.15 -41.09
C PRO A 103 23.33 -6.94 -40.11
N GLY A 104 23.47 -6.43 -38.89
CA GLY A 104 24.27 -7.04 -37.82
C GLY A 104 25.79 -7.00 -38.06
N PHE A 105 26.31 -6.09 -38.89
CA PHE A 105 27.74 -5.99 -39.16
C PHE A 105 28.58 -5.53 -37.95
N SER A 106 27.98 -4.77 -37.03
CA SER A 106 28.63 -4.28 -35.81
C SER A 106 28.10 -5.01 -34.58
N SER A 107 28.93 -5.08 -33.53
CA SER A 107 28.54 -5.50 -32.18
C SER A 107 29.01 -4.47 -31.14
N ALA A 108 29.30 -3.24 -31.56
CA ALA A 108 29.69 -2.18 -30.67
C ALA A 108 28.53 -1.80 -29.72
N ALA A 109 28.88 -1.24 -28.56
CA ALA A 109 27.90 -0.70 -27.63
C ALA A 109 27.11 0.43 -28.28
N ASN A 110 25.81 0.44 -28.02
CA ASN A 110 24.83 1.38 -28.56
C ASN A 110 23.64 1.47 -27.61
N LEU A 111 22.88 2.55 -27.72
CA LEU A 111 21.78 2.87 -26.81
C LEU A 111 20.79 1.71 -26.65
N GLY A 112 20.41 1.05 -27.75
CA GLY A 112 19.48 -0.07 -27.72
C GLY A 112 20.03 -1.27 -26.94
N SER A 113 21.29 -1.65 -27.19
CA SER A 113 21.93 -2.75 -26.46
C SER A 113 22.13 -2.43 -24.98
N GLU A 114 22.49 -1.19 -24.65
CA GLU A 114 22.75 -0.77 -23.27
C GLU A 114 21.47 -0.73 -22.43
N LEU A 115 20.37 -0.24 -23.01
CA LEU A 115 19.05 -0.33 -22.40
C LEU A 115 18.67 -1.78 -22.09
N LEU A 116 18.78 -2.67 -23.08
CA LEU A 116 18.43 -4.08 -22.92
C LEU A 116 19.30 -4.78 -21.86
N GLU A 117 20.60 -4.49 -21.83
CA GLU A 117 21.53 -5.02 -20.81
C GLU A 117 21.22 -4.48 -19.41
N ALA A 118 20.73 -3.25 -19.29
CA ALA A 118 20.26 -2.65 -18.04
C ALA A 118 18.86 -3.12 -17.60
N GLY A 119 18.24 -4.06 -18.32
CA GLY A 119 16.88 -4.53 -18.05
C GLY A 119 15.79 -3.52 -18.40
N LYS A 120 16.12 -2.53 -19.24
CA LYS A 120 15.20 -1.56 -19.83
C LYS A 120 14.73 -2.03 -21.20
N SER A 121 13.77 -1.33 -21.76
CA SER A 121 13.13 -1.66 -23.02
C SER A 121 13.44 -0.64 -24.11
N PHE A 122 13.68 -1.16 -25.32
CA PHE A 122 13.95 -0.37 -26.52
C PHE A 122 13.09 -0.88 -27.67
N ALA A 123 12.53 0.03 -28.46
CA ALA A 123 11.92 -0.31 -29.75
C ALA A 123 12.03 0.83 -30.77
N SER A 124 11.73 0.52 -32.03
CA SER A 124 11.49 1.53 -33.06
C SER A 124 10.19 1.29 -33.79
N TYR A 125 9.61 2.37 -34.32
CA TYR A 125 8.34 2.40 -35.03
C TYR A 125 8.54 3.12 -36.35
N ASN A 126 8.51 2.34 -37.42
CA ASN A 126 9.08 2.75 -38.69
C ASN A 126 8.00 2.81 -39.73
N GLU A 127 7.80 3.97 -40.32
CA GLU A 127 6.75 4.16 -41.30
C GLU A 127 7.06 3.42 -42.59
N SER A 128 6.04 2.81 -43.19
CA SER A 128 6.16 1.98 -44.39
C SER A 128 7.08 0.76 -44.27
N LEU A 129 7.60 0.42 -43.08
CA LEU A 129 8.33 -0.83 -42.86
C LEU A 129 7.41 -2.02 -43.21
N PRO A 130 7.81 -2.92 -44.13
CA PRO A 130 6.90 -3.95 -44.67
C PRO A 130 6.36 -4.93 -43.62
N SER A 131 7.18 -5.26 -42.63
CA SER A 131 6.83 -6.11 -41.49
C SER A 131 7.85 -5.92 -40.37
N GLN A 132 7.44 -6.16 -39.12
CA GLN A 132 8.33 -6.10 -37.96
C GLN A 132 9.63 -6.89 -38.20
N GLY A 133 10.77 -6.23 -37.96
CA GLY A 133 12.10 -6.80 -38.12
C GLY A 133 12.56 -7.06 -39.56
N TRP A 134 11.87 -6.51 -40.57
CA TRP A 134 12.29 -6.64 -41.97
C TRP A 134 13.60 -5.90 -42.24
N THR A 135 14.57 -6.58 -42.87
CA THR A 135 15.96 -6.10 -43.01
C THR A 135 16.35 -5.71 -44.44
N GLY A 136 15.40 -5.58 -45.37
CA GLY A 136 15.72 -5.11 -46.71
C GLY A 136 16.08 -3.62 -46.74
N CYS A 137 16.76 -3.19 -47.80
CA CYS A 137 17.26 -1.81 -47.90
C CYS A 137 16.13 -0.78 -48.10
N THR A 138 15.21 -1.06 -49.03
CA THR A 138 14.13 -0.15 -49.40
C THR A 138 12.88 -0.92 -49.79
N SER A 139 11.70 -0.36 -49.52
CA SER A 139 10.41 -0.90 -49.97
C SER A 139 9.36 0.21 -50.04
N GLY A 140 8.94 0.60 -51.25
CA GLY A 140 8.11 1.81 -51.41
C GLY A 140 8.88 3.02 -50.88
N ALA A 141 8.24 3.80 -50.00
CA ALA A 141 8.85 4.95 -49.34
C ALA A 141 9.70 4.59 -48.10
N TYR A 142 9.76 3.31 -47.69
CA TYR A 142 10.64 2.92 -46.59
C TYR A 142 12.11 2.87 -47.02
N ALA A 143 12.99 3.48 -46.22
CA ALA A 143 14.44 3.43 -46.36
C ALA A 143 15.13 3.00 -45.05
N ARG A 144 15.81 1.84 -45.08
CA ARG A 144 16.51 1.32 -43.90
C ARG A 144 17.74 2.14 -43.49
N LYS A 145 18.27 3.00 -44.38
CA LYS A 145 19.40 3.86 -44.03
C LYS A 145 19.10 4.76 -42.82
N HIS A 146 17.84 5.10 -42.56
CA HIS A 146 17.39 5.89 -41.39
C HIS A 146 17.25 5.05 -40.10
N ASN A 147 17.59 3.75 -40.13
CA ASN A 147 17.29 2.78 -39.07
C ASN A 147 18.58 2.09 -38.57
N PRO A 148 19.38 2.75 -37.71
CA PRO A 148 20.75 2.31 -37.39
C PRO A 148 20.81 0.98 -36.64
N TRP A 149 19.81 0.64 -35.83
CA TRP A 149 19.75 -0.61 -35.05
C TRP A 149 19.89 -1.87 -35.90
N PHE A 150 19.45 -1.87 -37.17
CA PHE A 150 19.65 -3.04 -38.04
C PHE A 150 21.12 -3.34 -38.33
N GLY A 151 22.02 -2.36 -38.17
CA GLY A 151 23.47 -2.55 -38.31
C GLY A 151 24.11 -3.33 -37.15
N PHE A 152 23.40 -3.48 -36.02
CA PHE A 152 23.94 -4.00 -34.78
C PHE A 152 23.43 -5.40 -34.47
N SER A 153 24.33 -6.37 -34.33
CA SER A 153 24.02 -7.77 -34.01
C SER A 153 23.53 -7.98 -32.58
N ASN A 154 23.83 -7.03 -31.69
CA ASN A 154 23.42 -6.99 -30.29
C ASN A 154 22.09 -6.22 -30.08
N VAL A 155 21.40 -5.80 -31.14
CA VAL A 155 20.03 -5.27 -31.07
C VAL A 155 19.08 -6.23 -31.79
N PRO A 156 18.14 -6.89 -31.10
CA PRO A 156 17.25 -7.85 -31.74
C PRO A 156 16.37 -7.18 -32.80
N THR A 157 16.31 -7.71 -34.03
CA THR A 157 15.47 -7.13 -35.09
C THR A 157 13.99 -7.10 -34.73
N SER A 158 13.55 -7.93 -33.77
CA SER A 158 12.18 -7.91 -33.25
C SER A 158 11.81 -6.61 -32.53
N THR A 159 12.76 -5.75 -32.15
CA THR A 159 12.46 -4.43 -31.57
C THR A 159 12.08 -3.40 -32.64
N ALA A 160 12.29 -3.69 -33.93
CA ALA A 160 11.92 -2.80 -35.02
C ALA A 160 10.50 -3.10 -35.52
N HIS A 161 9.53 -2.35 -35.00
CA HIS A 161 8.11 -2.46 -35.35
C HIS A 161 7.75 -1.63 -36.59
N THR A 162 6.63 -2.00 -37.23
CA THR A 162 6.00 -1.10 -38.22
C THR A 162 5.32 0.06 -37.47
N PHE A 163 5.18 1.22 -38.12
CA PHE A 163 4.54 2.37 -37.48
C PHE A 163 3.09 2.10 -37.06
N GLY A 164 2.36 1.22 -37.76
CA GLY A 164 1.02 0.80 -37.35
C GLY A 164 0.94 0.06 -36.00
N GLN A 165 2.09 -0.31 -35.42
CA GLN A 165 2.20 -0.88 -34.07
C GLN A 165 2.54 0.19 -33.01
N PHE A 166 2.72 1.46 -33.39
CA PHE A 166 2.90 2.55 -32.42
C PHE A 166 1.65 2.62 -31.53
N PRO A 167 1.80 2.50 -30.20
CA PRO A 167 0.66 2.32 -29.32
C PRO A 167 -0.16 3.61 -29.20
N THR A 168 -1.47 3.46 -29.05
CA THR A 168 -2.37 4.56 -28.66
C THR A 168 -2.47 4.72 -27.15
N ASP A 169 -2.10 3.69 -26.39
CA ASP A 169 -1.89 3.75 -24.95
C ASP A 169 -0.40 3.95 -24.66
N TYR A 170 -0.01 5.21 -24.47
CA TYR A 170 1.40 5.59 -24.35
C TYR A 170 2.08 5.06 -23.08
N ALA A 171 1.33 4.63 -22.06
CA ALA A 171 1.88 3.97 -20.87
C ALA A 171 2.46 2.56 -21.18
N THR A 172 2.24 2.05 -22.39
CA THR A 172 2.77 0.76 -22.85
C THR A 172 4.01 0.90 -23.74
N LEU A 173 4.46 2.13 -23.98
CA LEU A 173 5.69 2.37 -24.75
C LEU A 173 6.91 1.73 -24.04
N PRO A 174 7.96 1.37 -24.79
CA PRO A 174 9.27 1.12 -24.22
C PRO A 174 9.82 2.32 -23.42
N ASP A 175 10.88 2.10 -22.63
CA ASP A 175 11.63 3.17 -21.96
C ASP A 175 12.14 4.16 -23.02
N VAL A 176 12.74 3.67 -24.12
CA VAL A 176 13.13 4.52 -25.27
C VAL A 176 12.61 3.95 -26.58
N SER A 177 11.95 4.80 -27.35
CA SER A 177 11.39 4.51 -28.66
C SER A 177 11.95 5.44 -29.72
N PHE A 178 12.31 4.91 -30.89
CA PHE A 178 12.57 5.73 -32.07
C PHE A 178 11.38 5.68 -33.02
N VAL A 179 10.98 6.83 -33.56
CA VAL A 179 9.97 6.93 -34.62
C VAL A 179 10.67 7.48 -35.86
N ILE A 180 10.56 6.74 -36.97
CA ILE A 180 11.22 7.09 -38.23
C ILE A 180 10.16 7.29 -39.31
N PRO A 181 9.91 8.55 -39.73
CA PRO A 181 9.10 8.86 -40.91
C PRO A 181 9.67 8.19 -42.18
N ASN A 182 8.80 7.97 -43.16
CA ASN A 182 9.23 7.46 -44.47
C ASN A 182 9.69 8.60 -45.38
N LEU A 183 10.22 8.29 -46.57
CA LEU A 183 10.73 9.29 -47.52
C LEU A 183 9.72 10.39 -47.92
N ASP A 184 8.42 10.13 -47.91
CA ASP A 184 7.42 11.15 -48.23
C ASP A 184 7.26 12.17 -47.08
N ASP A 185 7.55 11.77 -45.84
CA ASP A 185 7.24 12.51 -44.61
C ASP A 185 8.48 12.91 -43.80
N ASP A 186 9.69 12.55 -44.25
CA ASP A 186 11.00 12.86 -43.63
C ASP A 186 11.51 14.29 -43.86
N MET A 187 10.71 15.10 -44.56
CA MET A 187 11.00 16.47 -45.02
C MET A 187 12.09 16.63 -46.07
N HIS A 188 12.94 15.64 -46.33
CA HIS A 188 13.97 15.72 -47.37
C HIS A 188 13.41 15.41 -48.76
N ASP A 189 12.81 14.23 -48.92
CA ASP A 189 12.19 13.79 -50.18
C ASP A 189 10.76 14.35 -50.30
N GLY A 190 10.15 14.63 -49.14
CA GLY A 190 8.88 15.34 -48.97
C GLY A 190 9.00 16.87 -48.92
N THR A 191 8.04 17.51 -48.24
CA THR A 191 8.10 18.95 -47.94
C THR A 191 8.01 19.15 -46.43
N VAL A 192 8.61 20.23 -45.91
CA VAL A 192 8.49 20.64 -44.50
C VAL A 192 7.04 20.59 -44.01
N LYS A 193 6.11 21.13 -44.81
CA LYS A 193 4.67 21.12 -44.49
C LYS A 193 4.05 19.74 -44.37
N GLN A 194 4.48 18.83 -45.23
CA GLN A 194 3.99 17.47 -45.19
C GLN A 194 4.49 16.75 -43.94
N GLY A 195 5.80 16.80 -43.67
CA GLY A 195 6.36 16.21 -42.44
C GLY A 195 5.81 16.85 -41.16
N ASP A 196 5.62 18.18 -41.10
CA ASP A 196 5.06 18.87 -39.94
C ASP A 196 3.62 18.40 -39.66
N THR A 197 2.83 18.26 -40.73
CA THR A 197 1.47 17.73 -40.66
C THR A 197 1.48 16.27 -40.22
N TRP A 198 2.41 15.46 -40.72
CA TRP A 198 2.58 14.07 -40.34
C TRP A 198 2.92 13.93 -38.86
N LEU A 199 3.92 14.66 -38.38
CA LEU A 199 4.32 14.69 -36.98
C LEU A 199 3.17 15.12 -36.07
N LYS A 200 2.43 16.16 -36.44
CA LYS A 200 1.25 16.59 -35.68
C LYS A 200 0.20 15.50 -35.57
N ASN A 201 -0.14 14.85 -36.69
CA ASN A 201 -1.21 13.86 -36.74
C ASN A 201 -0.84 12.57 -36.00
N ASN A 202 0.43 12.20 -36.02
CA ASN A 202 0.90 10.91 -35.52
C ASN A 202 1.48 10.98 -34.11
N LEU A 203 2.11 12.11 -33.74
CA LEU A 203 2.81 12.28 -32.46
C LEU A 203 2.25 13.43 -31.62
N GLY A 204 1.35 14.27 -32.15
CA GLY A 204 0.73 15.37 -31.40
C GLY A 204 0.02 14.94 -30.11
N ALA A 205 -0.64 13.78 -30.15
CA ALA A 205 -1.28 13.19 -28.98
C ALA A 205 -0.25 12.70 -27.95
N TYR A 206 0.85 12.07 -28.38
CA TYR A 206 1.95 11.70 -27.49
C TYR A 206 2.63 12.93 -26.88
N ALA A 207 2.95 13.94 -27.69
CA ALA A 207 3.55 15.19 -27.21
C ALA A 207 2.69 15.81 -26.10
N THR A 208 1.39 15.94 -26.34
CA THR A 208 0.44 16.46 -25.34
C THR A 208 0.44 15.62 -24.07
N TRP A 209 0.39 14.29 -24.21
CA TRP A 209 0.41 13.35 -23.08
C TRP A 209 1.71 13.42 -22.28
N ALA A 210 2.85 13.54 -22.96
CA ALA A 210 4.17 13.61 -22.37
C ALA A 210 4.37 14.85 -21.48
N LYS A 211 3.56 15.91 -21.61
CA LYS A 211 3.64 17.09 -20.71
C LYS A 211 3.16 16.80 -19.29
N SER A 212 2.21 15.88 -19.12
CA SER A 212 1.65 15.53 -17.81
C SER A 212 2.09 14.16 -17.28
N HIS A 213 2.79 13.38 -18.09
CA HIS A 213 3.36 12.08 -17.70
C HIS A 213 4.87 12.21 -17.74
N ASN A 214 5.60 11.53 -16.85
CA ASN A 214 7.07 11.61 -16.79
C ASN A 214 7.69 11.07 -18.10
N SER A 215 7.65 11.83 -19.20
CA SER A 215 7.92 11.35 -20.55
C SER A 215 8.38 12.51 -21.44
N LEU A 216 9.09 12.16 -22.51
CA LEU A 216 9.79 13.11 -23.37
C LEU A 216 9.53 12.79 -24.85
N LEU A 217 9.28 13.82 -25.65
CA LEU A 217 9.45 13.83 -27.09
C LEU A 217 10.73 14.61 -27.43
N ALA A 218 11.66 13.97 -28.11
CA ALA A 218 12.83 14.60 -28.70
C ALA A 218 12.69 14.57 -30.22
N VAL A 219 12.69 15.74 -30.86
CA VAL A 219 12.65 15.88 -32.32
C VAL A 219 13.97 16.46 -32.78
N THR A 220 14.64 15.82 -33.72
CA THR A 220 15.92 16.27 -34.29
C THR A 220 16.00 15.93 -35.77
N TRP A 221 17.06 16.38 -36.43
CA TRP A 221 17.34 16.09 -37.84
C TRP A 221 18.68 15.37 -37.95
N ASP A 222 18.84 14.52 -38.94
CA ASP A 222 20.09 13.80 -39.16
C ASP A 222 21.24 14.73 -39.60
N GLU A 223 20.98 15.66 -40.52
CA GLU A 223 21.87 16.68 -41.08
C GLU A 223 21.09 17.89 -41.64
N ASP A 224 21.82 18.94 -42.04
CA ASP A 224 21.23 20.15 -42.63
C ASP A 224 21.13 20.11 -44.18
N ASP A 225 20.97 21.26 -44.81
CA ASP A 225 20.88 21.44 -46.27
C ASP A 225 22.22 21.27 -47.02
N GLY A 226 23.21 20.58 -46.43
CA GLY A 226 24.54 20.37 -46.99
C GLY A 226 25.54 21.48 -46.67
N SER A 227 25.21 22.34 -45.70
CA SER A 227 26.05 23.46 -45.29
C SER A 227 27.22 22.97 -44.44
N THR A 228 28.30 23.75 -44.41
CA THR A 228 29.44 23.46 -43.52
C THR A 228 29.13 23.68 -42.04
N SER A 229 28.05 24.42 -41.74
CA SER A 229 27.60 24.65 -40.36
C SER A 229 26.93 23.40 -39.80
N ASN A 230 26.29 22.60 -40.65
CA ASN A 230 25.51 21.43 -40.27
C ASN A 230 24.51 21.69 -39.13
N GLN A 231 23.92 22.90 -39.11
CA GLN A 231 23.09 23.37 -38.00
C GLN A 231 21.66 22.88 -38.19
N ILE A 232 21.20 22.05 -37.27
CA ILE A 232 19.93 21.32 -37.36
C ILE A 232 18.93 21.81 -36.31
N PRO A 233 17.62 21.71 -36.56
CA PRO A 233 16.65 21.86 -35.48
C PRO A 233 16.80 20.73 -34.46
N THR A 234 16.65 21.05 -33.18
CA THR A 234 16.53 20.04 -32.12
C THR A 234 15.62 20.61 -31.04
N ILE A 235 14.57 19.86 -30.69
CA ILE A 235 13.53 20.29 -29.76
C ILE A 235 13.27 19.19 -28.75
N PHE A 236 13.32 19.52 -27.46
CA PHE A 236 12.86 18.64 -26.39
C PHE A 236 11.53 19.15 -25.85
N TYR A 237 10.53 18.26 -25.75
CA TYR A 237 9.17 18.60 -25.33
C TYR A 237 8.61 17.52 -24.42
N GLY A 238 8.24 17.87 -23.20
CA GLY A 238 7.69 16.88 -22.25
C GLY A 238 7.62 17.40 -20.83
N ALA A 239 7.32 16.50 -19.89
CA ALA A 239 7.20 16.82 -18.49
C ALA A 239 8.55 17.27 -17.94
N GLY A 240 8.55 18.41 -17.27
CA GLY A 240 9.76 18.94 -16.65
C GLY A 240 10.74 19.61 -17.61
N VAL A 241 10.45 19.67 -18.90
CA VAL A 241 11.21 20.50 -19.83
C VAL A 241 10.79 21.96 -19.64
N LYS A 242 11.75 22.84 -19.35
CA LYS A 242 11.56 24.29 -19.28
C LYS A 242 11.51 24.84 -20.70
N ALA A 243 10.41 25.50 -21.03
CA ALA A 243 10.27 26.18 -22.30
C ALA A 243 11.31 27.31 -22.44
N GLY A 244 11.95 27.40 -23.59
CA GLY A 244 12.90 28.47 -23.89
C GLY A 244 13.87 28.13 -25.01
N ASP A 245 14.65 29.14 -25.38
CA ASP A 245 15.71 29.03 -26.36
C ASP A 245 17.03 28.77 -25.62
N TYR A 246 17.73 27.73 -26.05
CA TYR A 246 18.97 27.24 -25.46
C TYR A 246 20.08 27.42 -26.49
N SER A 247 21.17 28.07 -26.11
CA SER A 247 22.22 28.54 -27.05
C SER A 247 23.56 27.84 -26.84
N GLU A 248 23.59 26.85 -25.95
CA GLU A 248 24.71 25.95 -25.81
C GLU A 248 24.89 25.10 -27.06
N THR A 249 26.14 24.96 -27.49
CA THR A 249 26.48 24.13 -28.64
C THR A 249 26.28 22.67 -28.28
N ILE A 250 25.39 21.98 -29.00
CA ILE A 250 25.15 20.54 -28.87
C ILE A 250 25.26 19.84 -30.21
N ASN A 251 25.38 18.51 -30.18
CA ASN A 251 25.26 17.66 -31.35
C ASN A 251 24.64 16.30 -31.00
N HIS A 252 24.61 15.39 -31.97
CA HIS A 252 24.09 14.01 -31.80
C HIS A 252 24.68 13.28 -30.59
N TYR A 253 25.96 13.49 -30.27
CA TYR A 253 26.57 12.86 -29.10
C TYR A 253 26.10 13.45 -27.78
N ASN A 254 25.74 14.74 -27.73
CA ASN A 254 25.12 15.33 -26.53
C ASN A 254 23.71 14.77 -26.31
N VAL A 255 22.93 14.58 -27.38
CA VAL A 255 21.59 13.96 -27.29
C VAL A 255 21.71 12.51 -26.81
N LEU A 256 22.59 11.71 -27.42
CA LEU A 256 22.89 10.35 -26.95
C LEU A 256 23.32 10.33 -25.49
N ARG A 257 24.29 11.18 -25.12
CA ARG A 257 24.79 11.27 -23.75
C ARG A 257 23.69 11.60 -22.75
N THR A 258 22.74 12.44 -23.14
CA THR A 258 21.60 12.80 -22.29
C THR A 258 20.68 11.61 -22.06
N LEU A 259 20.43 10.80 -23.10
CA LEU A 259 19.63 9.57 -22.98
C LEU A 259 20.34 8.52 -22.12
N GLU A 260 21.64 8.33 -22.32
CA GLU A 260 22.46 7.41 -21.51
C GLU A 260 22.44 7.81 -20.03
N ASP A 261 22.70 9.09 -19.71
CA ASP A 261 22.68 9.59 -18.33
C ASP A 261 21.27 9.50 -17.72
N ALA A 262 20.20 9.76 -18.49
CA ALA A 262 18.83 9.66 -18.01
C ALA A 262 18.49 8.25 -17.50
N TYR A 263 19.03 7.20 -18.12
CA TYR A 263 18.79 5.80 -17.74
C TYR A 263 19.92 5.17 -16.92
N GLY A 264 20.93 5.96 -16.53
CA GLY A 264 22.07 5.49 -15.75
C GLY A 264 22.96 4.49 -16.51
N LEU A 265 23.02 4.64 -17.84
CA LEU A 265 23.83 3.80 -18.73
C LEU A 265 25.29 4.29 -18.77
N ALA A 266 26.19 3.43 -19.22
CA ALA A 266 27.54 3.87 -19.54
C ALA A 266 27.52 4.69 -20.84
N ALA A 267 28.33 5.74 -20.92
CA ALA A 267 28.40 6.55 -22.13
C ALA A 267 29.23 5.85 -23.22
N THR A 268 28.65 5.61 -24.40
CA THR A 268 29.33 4.92 -25.51
C THR A 268 30.01 5.86 -26.50
N GLY A 269 31.02 5.35 -27.21
CA GLY A 269 31.71 6.06 -28.28
C GLY A 269 32.11 7.51 -27.91
N ASN A 270 31.82 8.44 -28.80
CA ASN A 270 32.07 9.87 -28.64
C ASN A 270 31.12 10.55 -27.63
N ALA A 271 29.99 9.93 -27.26
CA ALA A 271 29.10 10.45 -26.20
C ALA A 271 29.79 10.46 -24.82
N SER A 272 30.78 9.58 -24.62
CA SER A 272 31.64 9.60 -23.43
C SER A 272 32.40 10.92 -23.20
N SER A 273 32.65 11.68 -24.28
CA SER A 273 33.32 12.99 -24.24
C SER A 273 32.35 14.16 -24.33
N ALA A 274 31.07 13.91 -24.63
CA ALA A 274 30.03 14.91 -24.64
C ALA A 274 29.54 15.19 -23.21
N THR A 275 28.97 16.39 -23.00
CA THR A 275 28.25 16.72 -21.76
C THR A 275 26.77 16.46 -21.95
N PRO A 276 26.06 15.88 -20.97
CA PRO A 276 24.62 15.76 -21.02
C PRO A 276 23.97 17.16 -21.00
N ILE A 277 22.79 17.28 -21.60
CA ILE A 277 21.94 18.46 -21.52
C ILE A 277 21.26 18.44 -20.16
N THR A 278 21.48 19.48 -19.35
CA THR A 278 21.08 19.48 -17.92
C THR A 278 20.29 20.70 -17.47
N ASP A 279 20.41 21.79 -18.22
CA ASP A 279 19.86 23.10 -17.91
C ASP A 279 18.44 23.30 -18.47
N ILE A 280 17.96 22.43 -19.35
CA ILE A 280 16.56 22.43 -19.81
C ILE A 280 15.59 21.88 -18.77
N TRP A 281 16.08 21.11 -17.79
CA TRP A 281 15.21 20.47 -16.82
C TRP A 281 14.79 21.49 -15.77
N SER A 282 13.49 21.61 -15.54
CA SER A 282 13.01 22.21 -14.30
C SER A 282 13.49 21.31 -13.17
N THR A 283 13.63 21.85 -11.97
CA THR A 283 13.68 20.99 -10.79
C THR A 283 12.32 20.30 -10.70
N GLN A 284 12.14 19.24 -11.48
CA GLN A 284 11.05 18.29 -11.38
C GLN A 284 11.15 17.77 -9.95
N THR A 285 10.35 18.35 -9.06
CA THR A 285 9.81 17.57 -7.96
C THR A 285 9.05 16.46 -8.67
N GLY A 286 9.70 15.29 -8.85
CA GLY A 286 9.12 14.15 -9.56
C GLY A 286 7.71 13.88 -9.06
N ASN A 287 6.86 13.25 -9.88
CA ASN A 287 5.43 13.11 -9.59
C ASN A 287 5.20 12.85 -8.09
N THR A 288 4.52 13.77 -7.43
CA THR A 288 4.30 13.70 -5.99
C THR A 288 2.86 13.28 -5.74
N VAL A 289 2.69 12.17 -5.04
CA VAL A 289 1.43 11.84 -4.41
C VAL A 289 1.45 12.47 -3.02
N THR A 290 0.49 13.35 -2.75
CA THR A 290 0.30 13.95 -1.43
C THR A 290 -0.90 13.34 -0.76
N VAL A 291 -0.71 12.65 0.36
CA VAL A 291 -1.80 12.19 1.21
C VAL A 291 -2.09 13.29 2.24
N THR A 292 -3.33 13.77 2.26
CA THR A 292 -3.78 14.73 3.28
C THR A 292 -3.87 14.01 4.61
N ASP A 293 -3.20 14.53 5.63
CA ASP A 293 -3.30 14.01 7.00
C ASP A 293 -4.77 14.10 7.49
N PRO A 294 -5.43 12.96 7.77
CA PRO A 294 -6.80 12.98 8.30
C PRO A 294 -6.86 13.43 9.78
N GLY A 295 -5.71 13.60 10.43
CA GLY A 295 -5.58 13.79 11.87
C GLY A 295 -5.83 12.51 12.66
N ASN A 296 -5.52 12.57 13.95
CA ASN A 296 -5.76 11.45 14.87
C ASN A 296 -7.24 11.08 14.93
N GLN A 297 -7.53 9.78 14.91
CA GLN A 297 -8.88 9.26 14.95
C GLN A 297 -9.20 8.65 16.31
N SER A 298 -10.47 8.70 16.68
CA SER A 298 -10.98 8.05 17.89
C SER A 298 -12.32 7.40 17.64
N THR A 299 -12.46 6.15 18.06
CA THR A 299 -13.70 5.36 17.92
C THR A 299 -13.91 4.47 19.12
N THR A 300 -15.16 4.18 19.44
CA THR A 300 -15.50 3.24 20.50
C THR A 300 -15.45 1.80 19.99
N ALA A 301 -14.84 0.86 20.73
CA ALA A 301 -14.90 -0.55 20.39
C ALA A 301 -16.36 -1.03 20.29
N GLY A 302 -16.67 -1.80 19.23
CA GLY A 302 -18.02 -2.26 18.90
C GLY A 302 -18.86 -1.30 18.04
N SER A 303 -18.44 -0.04 17.87
CA SER A 303 -19.13 0.93 17.00
C SER A 303 -18.56 0.93 15.58
N ALA A 304 -19.41 1.07 14.57
CA ALA A 304 -18.94 1.17 13.18
C ALA A 304 -18.13 2.46 12.96
N ALA A 305 -17.04 2.34 12.21
CA ALA A 305 -16.13 3.42 11.86
C ALA A 305 -16.00 3.58 10.34
N ARG A 306 -15.85 4.83 9.88
CA ARG A 306 -15.61 5.17 8.47
C ARG A 306 -14.68 6.39 8.39
N LEU A 307 -13.60 6.29 7.62
CA LEU A 307 -12.69 7.38 7.33
C LEU A 307 -12.32 7.36 5.84
N GLN A 308 -12.60 8.46 5.15
CA GLN A 308 -12.20 8.65 3.75
C GLN A 308 -10.82 9.31 3.70
N ILE A 309 -9.85 8.62 3.11
CA ILE A 309 -8.53 9.22 2.85
C ILE A 309 -8.63 10.12 1.62
N LYS A 310 -7.98 11.28 1.71
CA LYS A 310 -7.84 12.21 0.59
C LYS A 310 -6.38 12.24 0.16
N ALA A 311 -6.15 12.00 -1.12
CA ALA A 311 -4.83 12.13 -1.72
C ALA A 311 -4.95 12.83 -3.07
N THR A 312 -3.90 13.52 -3.47
CA THR A 312 -3.78 14.17 -4.78
C THR A 312 -2.49 13.74 -5.42
N ASP A 313 -2.55 13.47 -6.72
CA ASP A 313 -1.39 13.23 -7.56
C ASP A 313 -1.09 14.49 -8.38
N SER A 314 0.18 14.90 -8.44
CA SER A 314 0.54 16.09 -9.23
C SER A 314 0.38 15.91 -10.73
N ALA A 315 0.42 14.68 -11.24
CA ALA A 315 0.17 14.34 -12.65
C ALA A 315 -1.30 13.99 -12.92
N GLY A 316 -2.16 13.94 -11.89
CA GLY A 316 -3.57 13.57 -12.02
C GLY A 316 -3.81 12.08 -12.27
N ALA A 317 -2.81 11.22 -12.03
CA ALA A 317 -2.91 9.78 -12.20
C ALA A 317 -3.91 9.15 -11.20
N ALA A 318 -4.44 7.99 -11.58
CA ALA A 318 -5.28 7.19 -10.70
C ALA A 318 -4.46 6.65 -9.52
N LEU A 319 -5.04 6.67 -8.31
CA LEU A 319 -4.36 6.27 -7.08
C LEU A 319 -4.85 4.92 -6.56
N THR A 320 -3.92 4.14 -6.04
CA THR A 320 -4.16 2.93 -5.26
C THR A 320 -3.78 3.16 -3.81
N TYR A 321 -4.58 2.61 -2.89
CA TYR A 321 -4.47 2.88 -1.46
C TYR A 321 -4.13 1.62 -0.68
N SER A 322 -3.32 1.78 0.36
CA SER A 322 -3.05 0.74 1.34
C SER A 322 -2.93 1.36 2.74
N ALA A 323 -3.18 0.57 3.77
CA ALA A 323 -2.94 0.98 5.14
C ALA A 323 -2.34 -0.16 5.96
N THR A 324 -1.48 0.19 6.91
CA THR A 324 -0.87 -0.73 7.88
C THR A 324 -1.13 -0.22 9.28
N GLY A 325 -1.11 -1.12 10.28
CA GLY A 325 -1.34 -0.76 11.68
C GLY A 325 -2.79 -0.42 12.03
N LEU A 326 -3.77 -0.76 11.17
CA LEU A 326 -5.19 -0.55 11.48
C LEU A 326 -5.62 -1.35 12.72
N PRO A 327 -6.48 -0.78 13.60
CA PRO A 327 -7.13 -1.54 14.65
C PRO A 327 -7.88 -2.77 14.14
N ALA A 328 -7.84 -3.87 14.90
CA ALA A 328 -8.49 -5.11 14.54
C ALA A 328 -10.00 -4.91 14.28
N GLY A 329 -10.43 -5.23 13.05
CA GLY A 329 -11.82 -5.05 12.58
C GLY A 329 -12.01 -3.91 11.58
N LEU A 330 -10.96 -3.12 11.28
CA LEU A 330 -10.95 -2.14 10.18
C LEU A 330 -10.17 -2.65 8.97
N THR A 331 -10.59 -2.21 7.78
CA THR A 331 -9.93 -2.51 6.48
C THR A 331 -9.96 -1.29 5.56
N THR A 332 -9.05 -1.24 4.58
CA THR A 332 -8.99 -0.18 3.56
C THR A 332 -9.41 -0.74 2.20
N ASP A 333 -10.30 -0.05 1.51
CA ASP A 333 -10.57 -0.29 0.09
C ASP A 333 -9.45 0.32 -0.77
N SER A 334 -8.76 -0.50 -1.55
CA SER A 334 -7.57 -0.09 -2.30
C SER A 334 -7.85 0.82 -3.50
N SER A 335 -9.10 0.92 -3.95
CA SER A 335 -9.49 1.75 -5.11
C SER A 335 -10.02 3.11 -4.70
N THR A 336 -10.67 3.19 -3.54
CA THR A 336 -11.33 4.40 -3.05
C THR A 336 -10.60 5.06 -1.89
N GLY A 337 -9.72 4.35 -1.18
CA GLY A 337 -9.06 4.85 0.04
C GLY A 337 -10.01 4.94 1.24
N LEU A 338 -11.19 4.31 1.19
CA LEU A 338 -12.13 4.27 2.31
C LEU A 338 -11.66 3.23 3.35
N ILE A 339 -11.35 3.70 4.56
CA ILE A 339 -11.13 2.85 5.73
C ILE A 339 -12.47 2.65 6.43
N SER A 340 -12.90 1.41 6.63
CA SER A 340 -14.15 1.12 7.35
C SER A 340 -14.17 -0.24 8.05
N GLY A 341 -15.09 -0.39 9.01
CA GLY A 341 -15.31 -1.62 9.77
C GLY A 341 -15.81 -1.37 11.19
N THR A 342 -15.66 -2.37 12.07
CA THR A 342 -16.03 -2.27 13.48
C THR A 342 -14.84 -2.73 14.33
N PRO A 343 -14.11 -1.80 14.97
CA PRO A 343 -12.96 -2.16 15.78
C PRO A 343 -13.43 -2.88 17.06
N THR A 344 -12.70 -3.92 17.48
CA THR A 344 -13.14 -4.84 18.55
C THR A 344 -12.35 -4.69 19.85
N THR A 345 -11.09 -4.25 19.76
CA THR A 345 -10.17 -4.21 20.90
C THR A 345 -9.78 -2.78 21.21
N ALA A 346 -9.94 -2.37 22.48
CA ALA A 346 -9.49 -1.07 22.94
C ALA A 346 -7.97 -0.96 22.90
N GLY A 347 -7.46 0.21 22.53
CA GLY A 347 -6.04 0.47 22.39
C GLY A 347 -5.75 1.55 21.35
N THR A 348 -4.52 2.05 21.34
CA THR A 348 -4.05 2.99 20.33
C THR A 348 -3.19 2.24 19.31
N SER A 349 -3.46 2.45 18.03
CA SER A 349 -2.66 1.91 16.93
C SER A 349 -2.03 3.04 16.11
N ASP A 350 -0.76 2.87 15.73
CA ASP A 350 -0.08 3.75 14.78
C ASP A 350 -0.45 3.30 13.37
N VAL A 351 -1.29 4.09 12.70
CA VAL A 351 -1.78 3.78 11.36
C VAL A 351 -0.96 4.55 10.34
N THR A 352 -0.38 3.84 9.37
CA THR A 352 0.25 4.47 8.19
C THR A 352 -0.61 4.16 6.97
N VAL A 353 -1.04 5.22 6.28
CA VAL A 353 -1.76 5.13 5.01
C VAL A 353 -0.83 5.57 3.90
N THR A 354 -0.83 4.80 2.80
CA THR A 354 -0.06 5.08 1.60
C THR A 354 -1.00 5.16 0.40
N ALA A 355 -0.87 6.22 -0.39
CA ALA A 355 -1.43 6.30 -1.74
C ALA A 355 -0.29 6.23 -2.75
N LYS A 356 -0.49 5.47 -3.82
CA LYS A 356 0.50 5.24 -4.88
C LYS A 356 -0.16 5.36 -6.24
N ASP A 357 0.48 6.03 -7.17
CA ASP A 357 0.05 6.10 -8.57
C ASP A 357 0.56 4.91 -9.41
N SER A 358 0.30 4.95 -10.71
CA SER A 358 0.80 3.96 -11.68
C SER A 358 2.26 4.15 -12.08
N THR A 359 2.85 5.33 -11.89
CA THR A 359 4.26 5.63 -12.24
C THR A 359 5.24 5.23 -11.15
N GLY A 360 4.73 4.85 -9.97
CA GLY A 360 5.52 4.39 -8.84
C GLY A 360 5.64 5.43 -7.72
N ALA A 361 5.19 6.66 -7.95
CA ALA A 361 5.22 7.72 -6.96
C ALA A 361 4.19 7.46 -5.86
N SER A 362 4.57 7.81 -4.63
CA SER A 362 3.76 7.50 -3.45
C SER A 362 3.88 8.57 -2.39
N GLY A 363 2.78 8.75 -1.66
CA GLY A 363 2.68 9.60 -0.49
C GLY A 363 2.22 8.76 0.68
N SER A 364 2.72 9.04 1.87
CA SER A 364 2.26 8.39 3.09
C SER A 364 2.07 9.38 4.21
N VAL A 365 1.08 9.11 5.06
CA VAL A 365 0.89 9.83 6.32
C VAL A 365 0.65 8.83 7.43
N SER A 366 1.17 9.15 8.62
CA SER A 366 0.92 8.36 9.81
C SER A 366 0.16 9.17 10.84
N PHE A 367 -0.83 8.55 11.48
CA PHE A 367 -1.64 9.14 12.53
C PHE A 367 -2.02 8.05 13.54
N THR A 368 -2.46 8.44 14.74
CA THR A 368 -2.92 7.47 15.73
C THR A 368 -4.41 7.21 15.56
N TRP A 369 -4.82 5.95 15.63
CA TRP A 369 -6.22 5.57 15.81
C TRP A 369 -6.42 5.03 17.22
N THR A 370 -7.16 5.77 18.04
CA THR A 370 -7.49 5.34 19.40
C THR A 370 -8.84 4.66 19.40
N VAL A 371 -8.84 3.36 19.64
CA VAL A 371 -10.06 2.64 20.00
C VAL A 371 -10.24 2.79 21.50
N THR A 372 -11.15 3.66 21.90
CA THR A 372 -11.54 3.74 23.31
C THR A 372 -12.37 2.51 23.64
N SER A 373 -12.22 2.01 24.86
CA SER A 373 -13.26 1.17 25.43
C SER A 373 -14.62 1.87 25.26
N PRO A 374 -15.74 1.13 25.12
CA PRO A 374 -17.05 1.68 25.40
C PRO A 374 -16.98 2.54 26.64
N PRO A 375 -17.56 3.76 26.66
CA PRO A 375 -17.65 4.49 27.90
C PRO A 375 -18.22 3.51 28.94
N GLY A 376 -17.37 3.14 29.90
CA GLY A 376 -17.74 2.33 31.03
C GLY A 376 -18.70 3.19 31.83
N GLY A 377 -19.97 3.13 31.46
CA GLY A 377 -21.04 3.76 32.20
C GLY A 377 -21.16 3.02 33.53
N GLY A 378 -20.46 3.50 34.55
CA GLY A 378 -20.86 3.30 35.93
C GLY A 378 -20.48 1.97 36.59
N CYS A 379 -19.24 1.52 36.49
CA CYS A 379 -18.70 0.60 37.51
C CYS A 379 -18.35 1.37 38.80
N THR A 380 -19.30 2.18 39.30
CA THR A 380 -19.21 2.67 40.68
C THR A 380 -19.50 1.50 41.59
N ALA A 381 -18.76 1.38 42.70
CA ALA A 381 -19.02 0.35 43.69
C ALA A 381 -20.50 0.37 44.10
N GLN A 382 -21.22 -0.69 43.76
CA GLN A 382 -22.67 -0.78 43.90
C GLN A 382 -23.10 -2.23 44.08
N GLN A 383 -24.02 -2.44 45.03
CA GLN A 383 -24.78 -3.67 45.19
C GLN A 383 -25.94 -3.72 44.17
N LEU A 384 -26.04 -4.79 43.40
CA LEU A 384 -27.04 -4.94 42.34
C LEU A 384 -28.32 -5.67 42.77
N LEU A 385 -28.27 -6.48 43.83
CA LEU A 385 -29.45 -7.16 44.35
C LEU A 385 -30.29 -6.21 45.19
N GLY A 386 -31.59 -6.15 44.91
CA GLY A 386 -32.54 -5.56 45.83
C GLY A 386 -32.96 -6.57 46.91
N ASN A 387 -33.32 -6.04 48.08
CA ASN A 387 -33.61 -6.80 49.29
C ASN A 387 -32.58 -7.92 49.59
N PRO A 388 -31.26 -7.59 49.65
CA PRO A 388 -30.19 -8.59 49.72
C PRO A 388 -30.23 -9.49 50.97
N GLY A 389 -30.64 -8.96 52.12
CA GLY A 389 -30.85 -9.70 53.37
C GLY A 389 -32.33 -9.98 53.68
N PHE A 390 -33.23 -9.89 52.69
CA PHE A 390 -34.66 -10.24 52.84
C PHE A 390 -35.50 -9.42 53.86
N GLU A 391 -34.91 -8.43 54.53
CA GLU A 391 -35.48 -7.60 55.61
C GLU A 391 -36.77 -6.82 55.30
N THR A 392 -37.18 -6.73 54.03
CA THR A 392 -38.49 -6.12 53.72
C THR A 392 -39.69 -6.98 54.17
N GLY A 393 -39.46 -8.24 54.56
CA GLY A 393 -40.51 -9.20 54.89
C GLY A 393 -41.37 -9.60 53.69
N SER A 394 -40.91 -9.28 52.48
CA SER A 394 -41.56 -9.62 51.22
C SER A 394 -40.53 -10.12 50.21
N ALA A 395 -40.96 -10.92 49.23
CA ALA A 395 -40.06 -11.44 48.20
C ALA A 395 -39.48 -10.34 47.30
N ALA A 396 -40.30 -9.38 46.87
CA ALA A 396 -39.89 -8.39 45.87
C ALA A 396 -38.60 -7.64 46.27
N PRO A 397 -37.64 -7.46 45.34
CA PRO A 397 -37.69 -7.78 43.91
C PRO A 397 -37.35 -9.24 43.54
N TRP A 398 -37.11 -10.12 44.51
CA TRP A 398 -37.02 -11.55 44.24
C TRP A 398 -38.38 -12.12 43.85
N THR A 399 -38.34 -13.14 42.99
CA THR A 399 -39.44 -14.07 42.76
C THR A 399 -39.15 -15.31 43.58
N ALA A 400 -40.06 -15.71 44.46
CA ALA A 400 -39.85 -16.84 45.36
C ALA A 400 -41.10 -17.72 45.42
N THR A 401 -40.92 -19.01 45.71
CA THR A 401 -42.03 -19.87 46.14
C THR A 401 -42.70 -19.28 47.38
N SER A 402 -44.02 -19.45 47.49
CA SER A 402 -44.79 -18.85 48.58
C SER A 402 -44.36 -19.40 49.94
N GLY A 403 -43.95 -18.52 50.86
CA GLY A 403 -43.48 -18.89 52.19
C GLY A 403 -41.96 -18.91 52.36
N VAL A 404 -41.20 -18.83 51.27
CA VAL A 404 -39.72 -18.86 51.32
C VAL A 404 -39.14 -17.68 52.10
N ILE A 405 -39.70 -16.47 51.97
CA ILE A 405 -39.27 -15.34 52.81
C ILE A 405 -39.96 -15.43 54.17
N SER A 406 -39.18 -15.68 55.22
CA SER A 406 -39.68 -16.03 56.55
C SER A 406 -38.89 -15.36 57.67
N ASN A 407 -39.54 -15.21 58.82
CA ASN A 407 -38.95 -14.82 60.11
C ASN A 407 -39.35 -15.80 61.22
N ALA A 408 -39.69 -17.04 60.85
CA ALA A 408 -40.10 -18.06 61.80
C ALA A 408 -38.98 -18.33 62.82
N SER A 409 -39.33 -18.59 64.07
CA SER A 409 -38.34 -18.82 65.14
C SER A 409 -37.60 -20.16 65.04
N SER A 410 -38.00 -21.03 64.10
CA SER A 410 -37.40 -22.36 63.90
C SER A 410 -36.02 -22.30 63.26
N GLN A 411 -35.74 -21.22 62.53
CA GLN A 411 -34.43 -20.92 61.98
C GLN A 411 -34.02 -19.52 62.46
N THR A 412 -32.73 -19.25 62.51
CA THR A 412 -32.20 -17.94 62.89
C THR A 412 -31.66 -17.23 61.66
N PRO A 413 -31.99 -15.95 61.42
CA PRO A 413 -31.30 -15.16 60.39
C PRO A 413 -29.81 -15.05 60.70
N HIS A 414 -28.98 -14.90 59.67
CA HIS A 414 -27.57 -14.54 59.83
C HIS A 414 -27.44 -13.09 60.31
N SER A 415 -28.22 -12.18 59.73
CA SER A 415 -28.35 -10.79 60.19
C SER A 415 -29.80 -10.30 60.08
N GLY A 416 -30.17 -9.27 60.84
CA GLY A 416 -31.54 -8.75 60.78
C GLY A 416 -32.59 -9.67 61.41
N SER A 417 -33.77 -9.74 60.79
CA SER A 417 -34.96 -10.44 61.29
C SER A 417 -35.60 -11.40 60.28
N TRP A 418 -35.23 -11.34 59.01
CA TRP A 418 -35.80 -12.14 57.93
C TRP A 418 -34.70 -12.91 57.19
N TYR A 419 -35.07 -14.00 56.54
CA TYR A 419 -34.19 -14.82 55.73
C TYR A 419 -35.00 -15.52 54.64
N ALA A 420 -34.33 -16.10 53.64
CA ALA A 420 -34.95 -17.02 52.71
C ALA A 420 -34.76 -18.46 53.19
N TRP A 421 -35.84 -19.20 53.37
CA TRP A 421 -35.86 -20.59 53.78
C TRP A 421 -36.49 -21.42 52.69
N LEU A 422 -35.66 -22.18 51.99
CA LEU A 422 -36.07 -23.14 51.00
C LEU A 422 -36.13 -24.53 51.66
N ASP A 423 -37.18 -25.28 51.32
CA ASP A 423 -37.45 -26.63 51.79
C ASP A 423 -37.68 -26.72 53.32
N GLY A 424 -37.35 -27.84 53.96
CA GLY A 424 -37.57 -28.10 55.39
C GLY A 424 -38.92 -28.75 55.71
N TYR A 425 -39.60 -29.34 54.73
CA TYR A 425 -40.93 -29.94 54.86
C TYR A 425 -40.88 -31.40 55.31
N GLY A 426 -39.80 -32.12 55.02
CA GLY A 426 -39.72 -33.57 55.23
C GLY A 426 -40.67 -34.37 54.34
N SER A 427 -41.04 -33.82 53.18
CA SER A 427 -41.78 -34.47 52.10
C SER A 427 -41.45 -33.80 50.78
N THR A 428 -41.75 -34.44 49.65
CA THR A 428 -41.26 -33.96 48.34
C THR A 428 -41.71 -32.54 48.06
N HIS A 429 -40.74 -31.64 48.01
CA HIS A 429 -40.96 -30.22 47.78
C HIS A 429 -39.88 -29.64 46.88
N THR A 430 -40.19 -28.52 46.24
CA THR A 430 -39.22 -27.76 45.45
C THR A 430 -39.50 -26.29 45.65
N ASP A 431 -38.57 -25.61 46.31
CA ASP A 431 -38.60 -24.17 46.45
C ASP A 431 -37.66 -23.49 45.47
N THR A 432 -38.05 -22.29 45.02
CA THR A 432 -37.22 -21.44 44.16
C THR A 432 -37.12 -20.04 44.73
N LEU A 433 -35.98 -19.41 44.50
CA LEU A 433 -35.72 -18.01 44.82
C LEU A 433 -34.84 -17.41 43.72
N ALA A 434 -35.35 -16.44 42.99
CA ALA A 434 -34.67 -15.87 41.83
C ALA A 434 -34.74 -14.34 41.76
N GLN A 435 -33.65 -13.70 41.32
CA GLN A 435 -33.65 -12.28 40.98
C GLN A 435 -32.85 -12.03 39.70
N THR A 436 -33.43 -11.23 38.81
CA THR A 436 -32.81 -10.83 37.54
C THR A 436 -32.09 -9.50 37.69
N VAL A 437 -30.83 -9.45 37.24
CA VAL A 437 -29.95 -8.29 37.33
C VAL A 437 -29.15 -8.11 36.04
N THR A 438 -28.81 -6.87 35.72
CA THR A 438 -27.90 -6.56 34.62
C THR A 438 -26.53 -6.22 35.18
N ILE A 439 -25.52 -7.01 34.81
CA ILE A 439 -24.12 -6.72 35.15
C ILE A 439 -23.58 -5.79 34.05
N PRO A 440 -23.19 -4.54 34.34
CA PRO A 440 -22.73 -3.62 33.31
C PRO A 440 -21.46 -4.15 32.61
N ALA A 441 -21.33 -3.87 31.32
CA ALA A 441 -20.17 -4.30 30.55
C ALA A 441 -18.88 -3.67 31.09
N GLY A 442 -17.84 -4.50 31.25
CA GLY A 442 -16.53 -4.05 31.69
C GLY A 442 -16.36 -3.87 33.21
N CYS A 443 -17.35 -4.22 34.03
CA CYS A 443 -17.20 -4.25 35.49
C CYS A 443 -16.69 -5.61 35.99
N THR A 444 -16.03 -5.61 37.15
CA THR A 444 -15.86 -6.84 37.94
C THR A 444 -17.10 -7.04 38.81
N ALA A 445 -17.52 -8.28 39.01
CA ALA A 445 -18.75 -8.59 39.75
C ALA A 445 -18.55 -9.76 40.71
N GLY A 446 -18.54 -9.47 42.01
CA GLY A 446 -18.45 -10.47 43.07
C GLY A 446 -19.84 -10.84 43.59
N TYR A 447 -20.19 -12.13 43.55
CA TYR A 447 -21.43 -12.65 44.11
C TYR A 447 -21.17 -13.41 45.41
N SER A 448 -22.01 -13.20 46.42
CA SER A 448 -21.96 -13.95 47.67
C SER A 448 -23.32 -14.14 48.32
N PHE A 449 -23.40 -15.09 49.24
CA PHE A 449 -24.54 -15.31 50.12
C PHE A 449 -24.09 -16.12 51.34
N TRP A 450 -24.82 -16.00 52.44
CA TRP A 450 -24.66 -16.86 53.61
C TRP A 450 -25.63 -18.02 53.53
N LEU A 451 -25.12 -19.24 53.76
CA LEU A 451 -25.93 -20.46 53.74
C LEU A 451 -25.80 -21.20 55.08
N HIS A 452 -26.94 -21.51 55.69
CA HIS A 452 -27.07 -22.48 56.76
C HIS A 452 -27.87 -23.68 56.26
N VAL A 453 -27.37 -24.88 56.53
CA VAL A 453 -28.05 -26.13 56.18
C VAL A 453 -28.32 -26.89 57.48
N ASP A 454 -29.60 -27.16 57.74
CA ASP A 454 -30.06 -28.00 58.85
C ASP A 454 -30.75 -29.24 58.27
N THR A 455 -30.48 -30.41 58.82
CA THR A 455 -31.10 -31.64 58.32
C THR A 455 -31.42 -32.63 59.43
N SER A 456 -32.53 -33.35 59.25
CA SER A 456 -32.85 -34.57 60.02
C SER A 456 -32.32 -35.84 59.35
N GLU A 457 -31.75 -35.74 58.15
CA GLU A 457 -31.04 -36.84 57.51
C GLU A 457 -29.81 -37.24 58.31
N THR A 458 -29.57 -38.55 58.41
CA THR A 458 -28.43 -39.10 59.18
C THR A 458 -27.36 -39.72 58.30
N THR A 459 -27.58 -39.74 56.99
CA THR A 459 -26.58 -40.22 56.02
C THR A 459 -25.38 -39.29 55.96
N THR A 460 -24.20 -39.87 55.74
CA THR A 460 -22.96 -39.13 55.51
C THR A 460 -22.43 -39.26 54.09
N SER A 461 -23.20 -39.89 53.18
CA SER A 461 -22.71 -40.25 51.84
C SER A 461 -23.71 -40.03 50.71
N ARG A 462 -24.97 -39.75 51.03
CA ARG A 462 -26.02 -39.55 50.05
C ARG A 462 -26.61 -38.16 50.18
N ALA A 463 -26.57 -37.41 49.09
CA ALA A 463 -27.30 -36.17 48.92
C ALA A 463 -28.73 -36.53 48.51
N TYR A 464 -29.65 -36.53 49.47
CA TYR A 464 -31.08 -36.75 49.24
C TYR A 464 -31.74 -35.46 48.80
N ASP A 465 -31.51 -34.42 49.58
CA ASP A 465 -32.04 -33.08 49.35
C ASP A 465 -30.91 -32.19 48.84
N THR A 466 -31.21 -31.31 47.89
CA THR A 466 -30.20 -30.48 47.25
C THR A 466 -30.65 -29.05 47.08
N LEU A 467 -29.68 -28.13 47.19
CA LEU A 467 -29.82 -26.73 46.81
C LEU A 467 -28.85 -26.43 45.66
N THR A 468 -29.35 -26.00 44.50
CA THR A 468 -28.50 -25.49 43.42
C THR A 468 -28.53 -23.97 43.38
N ALA A 469 -27.35 -23.34 43.30
CA ALA A 469 -27.20 -21.93 42.99
C ALA A 469 -26.75 -21.78 41.53
N GLN A 470 -27.54 -21.13 40.69
CA GLN A 470 -27.36 -21.09 39.24
C GLN A 470 -27.45 -19.66 38.68
N VAL A 471 -26.85 -19.47 37.52
CA VAL A 471 -26.97 -18.28 36.68
C VAL A 471 -27.71 -18.68 35.41
N LEU A 472 -28.82 -18.02 35.11
CA LEU A 472 -29.66 -18.29 33.94
C LEU A 472 -29.68 -17.07 33.00
N ASP A 473 -29.97 -17.30 31.72
CA ASP A 473 -30.28 -16.22 30.78
C ASP A 473 -31.74 -15.78 30.86
N GLY A 474 -32.11 -14.72 30.12
CA GLY A 474 -33.47 -14.19 30.09
C GLY A 474 -34.54 -15.15 29.54
N SER A 475 -34.17 -16.32 29.02
CA SER A 475 -35.10 -17.38 28.60
C SER A 475 -35.30 -18.47 29.66
N GLY A 476 -34.58 -18.40 30.79
CA GLY A 476 -34.59 -19.42 31.83
C GLY A 476 -33.61 -20.57 31.55
N LYS A 477 -32.68 -20.43 30.60
CA LYS A 477 -31.66 -21.45 30.35
C LYS A 477 -30.49 -21.26 31.31
N VAL A 478 -30.05 -22.33 31.95
CA VAL A 478 -28.84 -22.34 32.80
C VAL A 478 -27.60 -22.01 31.96
N LEU A 479 -26.95 -20.89 32.30
CA LEU A 479 -25.65 -20.46 31.79
C LEU A 479 -24.50 -21.08 32.60
N GLY A 480 -24.70 -21.23 33.91
CA GLY A 480 -23.73 -21.87 34.80
C GLY A 480 -24.36 -22.30 36.13
N THR A 481 -23.85 -23.39 36.70
CA THR A 481 -24.15 -23.80 38.08
C THR A 481 -22.97 -23.40 38.96
N LEU A 482 -23.20 -22.47 39.89
CA LEU A 482 -22.17 -21.95 40.79
C LEU A 482 -21.80 -22.97 41.85
N ALA A 483 -22.80 -23.62 42.44
CA ALA A 483 -22.63 -24.70 43.40
C ALA A 483 -23.89 -25.56 43.52
N THR A 484 -23.69 -26.77 44.05
CA THR A 484 -24.75 -27.65 44.55
C THR A 484 -24.41 -28.01 45.98
N TYR A 485 -25.32 -27.73 46.89
CA TYR A 485 -25.28 -28.13 48.30
C TYR A 485 -26.33 -29.19 48.56
N SER A 486 -26.24 -29.85 49.71
CA SER A 486 -27.14 -30.93 50.10
C SER A 486 -27.24 -31.07 51.61
N ASN A 487 -28.07 -32.02 52.07
CA ASN A 487 -28.09 -32.47 53.46
C ASN A 487 -26.69 -32.88 54.00
N LEU A 488 -25.74 -33.22 53.14
CA LEU A 488 -24.35 -33.53 53.55
C LEU A 488 -23.54 -32.30 53.95
N ASP A 489 -24.01 -31.10 53.60
CA ASP A 489 -23.37 -29.82 53.92
C ASP A 489 -23.87 -29.24 55.26
N ALA A 490 -24.68 -29.99 56.01
CA ALA A 490 -25.22 -29.58 57.29
C ALA A 490 -24.10 -29.23 58.29
N ALA A 491 -24.20 -28.04 58.86
CA ALA A 491 -23.20 -27.51 59.79
C ALA A 491 -23.84 -26.51 60.75
N ASN A 492 -23.21 -26.31 61.91
CA ASN A 492 -23.67 -25.32 62.87
C ASN A 492 -23.49 -23.90 62.31
N GLY A 493 -24.59 -23.17 62.17
CA GLY A 493 -24.60 -21.77 61.74
C GLY A 493 -24.35 -21.58 60.24
N TYR A 494 -24.15 -20.33 59.85
CA TYR A 494 -23.99 -19.94 58.44
C TYR A 494 -22.54 -19.99 57.98
N THR A 495 -22.35 -20.30 56.71
CA THR A 495 -21.09 -20.18 55.98
C THR A 495 -21.27 -19.28 54.76
N GLN A 496 -20.40 -18.28 54.59
CA GLN A 496 -20.41 -17.44 53.39
C GLN A 496 -19.90 -18.21 52.17
N ARG A 497 -20.59 -18.06 51.06
CA ARG A 497 -20.25 -18.61 49.75
C ARG A 497 -19.96 -17.44 48.81
N THR A 498 -18.91 -17.53 48.01
CA THR A 498 -18.47 -16.44 47.11
C THR A 498 -18.15 -16.97 45.72
N PHE A 499 -18.49 -16.20 44.69
CA PHE A 499 -18.36 -16.55 43.28
C PHE A 499 -17.99 -15.32 42.45
N ASP A 500 -17.25 -15.53 41.36
CA ASP A 500 -16.94 -14.49 40.37
C ASP A 500 -17.96 -14.53 39.22
N LEU A 501 -18.71 -13.44 39.06
CA LEU A 501 -19.68 -13.26 37.97
C LEU A 501 -19.18 -12.29 36.89
N THR A 502 -17.92 -11.86 36.95
CA THR A 502 -17.28 -11.04 35.91
C THR A 502 -17.41 -11.63 34.50
N PRO A 503 -17.38 -12.97 34.28
CA PRO A 503 -17.64 -13.55 32.94
C PRO A 503 -19.01 -13.22 32.34
N TYR A 504 -19.97 -12.80 33.16
CA TYR A 504 -21.32 -12.39 32.73
C TYR A 504 -21.45 -10.86 32.57
N ALA A 505 -20.36 -10.09 32.69
CA ALA A 505 -20.38 -8.65 32.48
C ALA A 505 -20.90 -8.28 31.08
N GLY A 506 -21.80 -7.31 31.03
CA GLY A 506 -22.50 -6.89 29.81
C GLY A 506 -23.78 -7.68 29.52
N GLN A 507 -24.20 -8.58 30.41
CA GLN A 507 -25.39 -9.42 30.25
C GLN A 507 -26.43 -9.14 31.34
N THR A 508 -27.70 -9.37 31.01
CA THR A 508 -28.79 -9.51 31.99
C THR A 508 -28.94 -10.99 32.33
N VAL A 509 -28.75 -11.33 33.60
CA VAL A 509 -28.77 -12.70 34.11
C VAL A 509 -29.75 -12.85 35.27
N THR A 510 -30.24 -14.06 35.48
CA THR A 510 -31.05 -14.42 36.65
C THR A 510 -30.20 -15.26 37.59
N LEU A 511 -30.06 -14.82 38.84
CA LEU A 511 -29.48 -15.64 39.91
C LEU A 511 -30.62 -16.43 40.53
N GLU A 512 -30.52 -17.75 40.50
CA GLU A 512 -31.58 -18.65 40.96
C GLU A 512 -31.04 -19.66 41.97
N PHE A 513 -31.77 -19.81 43.06
CA PHE A 513 -31.67 -20.93 43.98
C PHE A 513 -32.83 -21.88 43.75
N THR A 514 -32.54 -23.17 43.70
CA THR A 514 -33.55 -24.23 43.64
C THR A 514 -33.26 -25.25 44.73
N GLY A 515 -34.12 -25.28 45.74
CA GLY A 515 -34.17 -26.33 46.75
C GLY A 515 -35.03 -27.48 46.23
N SER A 516 -34.63 -28.71 46.51
CA SER A 516 -35.42 -29.90 46.25
C SER A 516 -35.27 -30.87 47.41
N GLU A 517 -36.39 -31.20 48.04
CA GLU A 517 -36.52 -32.25 49.04
C GLU A 517 -37.05 -33.54 48.43
N ASP A 518 -36.58 -34.67 48.96
CA ASP A 518 -37.12 -35.99 48.64
C ASP A 518 -38.38 -36.31 49.49
N SER A 519 -38.85 -37.55 49.46
CA SER A 519 -40.10 -37.93 50.13
C SER A 519 -40.05 -38.08 51.65
N SER A 520 -38.89 -37.96 52.31
CA SER A 520 -38.75 -38.23 53.76
C SER A 520 -37.60 -37.49 54.43
N LEU A 521 -37.79 -37.11 55.70
CA LEU A 521 -36.84 -36.35 56.54
C LEU A 521 -36.54 -34.96 55.96
N GLN A 522 -36.45 -33.95 56.82
CA GLN A 522 -36.33 -32.58 56.35
C GLN A 522 -34.87 -32.18 56.13
N THR A 523 -34.64 -31.34 55.13
CA THR A 523 -33.44 -30.53 55.01
C THR A 523 -33.84 -29.09 54.71
N SER A 524 -33.47 -28.18 55.61
CA SER A 524 -33.68 -26.75 55.47
C SER A 524 -32.45 -26.10 54.85
N PHE A 525 -32.66 -25.37 53.76
CA PHE A 525 -31.65 -24.50 53.15
C PHE A 525 -31.97 -23.04 53.44
N VAL A 526 -31.25 -22.46 54.40
CA VAL A 526 -31.49 -21.09 54.85
C VAL A 526 -30.45 -20.16 54.27
N ILE A 527 -30.88 -19.23 53.43
CA ILE A 527 -30.06 -18.26 52.72
C ILE A 527 -30.32 -16.87 53.30
N ASP A 528 -29.23 -16.14 53.54
CA ASP A 528 -29.30 -14.77 54.03
C ASP A 528 -28.15 -13.91 53.48
N ASP A 529 -28.27 -12.59 53.60
CA ASP A 529 -27.26 -11.60 53.24
C ASP A 529 -26.59 -11.87 51.88
N THR A 530 -27.42 -11.97 50.84
CA THR A 530 -26.97 -12.09 49.45
C THR A 530 -26.32 -10.79 48.98
N ALA A 531 -25.32 -10.85 48.12
CA ALA A 531 -24.67 -9.67 47.58
C ALA A 531 -24.13 -9.93 46.18
N LEU A 532 -24.43 -9.05 45.23
CA LEU A 532 -23.74 -8.91 43.94
C LEU A 532 -23.12 -7.51 43.88
N ASP A 533 -21.85 -7.40 44.26
CA ASP A 533 -21.12 -6.15 44.31
C ASP A 533 -20.29 -5.91 43.05
N LEU A 534 -20.41 -4.73 42.47
CA LEU A 534 -19.57 -4.26 41.37
C LEU A 534 -18.29 -3.61 41.90
N SER A 535 -17.17 -3.83 41.21
CA SER A 535 -15.92 -3.07 41.41
C SER A 535 -15.15 -2.77 40.13
#